data_AF-A0A6I9NRS8-F1
#
_entry.id   AF-A0A6I9NRS8-F1
#
_cell.length_a   1.000
_cell.length_b   1.000
_cell.length_c   1.000
_cell.angle_alpha   90.00
_cell.angle_beta   90.00
_cell.angle_gamma   90.00
#
_symmetry.space_group_name_H-M   'P 1'
#
loop_
_entity.id
_entity.type
_entity.pdbx_description
1 polymer ?
#
loop_
_entity_poly.entity_id
_entity_poly.type
_entity_poly.pdbx_seq_one_letter_code
_entity_poly.pdbx_strand_id
1 'polypeptide(L)'
;EMLKCNKGEGTAELEEALTTMLDIIKSVNDSMHQIAITGFEGNLSELGKLLMQGSFNVWTDHKRGHSKVKDLARFKPMQRHLFLYDKMMLFCKKREETTDGHDKTPSYSFKHSLK
;
A
#
# COMPACT_ATOMS: atom_id res chain seq x y z
N GLU A 1 -8.87 20.42 15.54
CA GLU A 1 -10.15 20.99 15.99
C GLU A 1 -10.28 22.51 15.77
N MET A 2 -9.22 23.24 15.42
CA MET A 2 -9.28 24.69 15.13
C MET A 2 -10.13 25.06 13.89
N LEU A 3 -10.05 24.31 12.78
CA LEU A 3 -10.88 24.54 11.58
C LEU A 3 -12.38 24.38 11.85
N LYS A 4 -12.77 23.48 12.77
CA LYS A 4 -14.18 23.24 13.10
C LYS A 4 -14.81 24.44 13.81
N CYS A 5 -13.99 25.25 14.47
CA CYS A 5 -14.43 26.38 15.30
C CYS A 5 -14.17 27.75 14.66
N ASN A 6 -13.40 27.83 13.57
CA ASN A 6 -13.13 29.07 12.85
C ASN A 6 -14.03 29.18 11.60
N LYS A 7 -14.75 30.30 11.47
CA LYS A 7 -15.55 30.65 10.27
C LYS A 7 -15.16 32.03 9.70
N GLY A 8 -14.02 32.56 10.14
CA GLY A 8 -13.56 33.92 9.82
C GLY A 8 -12.37 33.95 8.87
N GLU A 9 -11.67 35.08 8.90
CA GLU A 9 -10.41 35.32 8.18
C GLU A 9 -9.34 34.32 8.64
N GLY A 10 -8.49 33.84 7.72
CA GLY A 10 -7.46 32.84 8.04
C GLY A 10 -7.87 31.37 7.85
N THR A 11 -9.11 31.10 7.42
CA THR A 11 -9.59 29.72 7.21
C THR A 11 -8.81 28.99 6.11
N ALA A 12 -8.50 29.68 5.00
CA ALA A 12 -7.81 29.08 3.85
C ALA A 12 -6.38 28.63 4.21
N GLU A 13 -5.64 29.48 4.91
CA GLU A 13 -4.29 29.20 5.40
C GLU A 13 -4.30 28.03 6.39
N LEU A 14 -5.36 27.94 7.21
CA LEU A 14 -5.51 26.85 8.16
C LEU A 14 -5.88 25.52 7.47
N GLU A 15 -6.68 25.55 6.39
CA GLU A 15 -6.96 24.38 5.54
C GLU A 15 -5.71 23.89 4.80
N GLU A 16 -4.91 24.82 4.27
CA GLU A 16 -3.62 24.51 3.64
C GLU A 16 -2.64 23.89 4.64
N ALA A 17 -2.53 24.47 5.84
CA ALA A 17 -1.68 23.93 6.91
C ALA A 17 -2.13 22.53 7.33
N LEU A 18 -3.44 22.30 7.46
CA LEU A 18 -3.98 20.97 7.76
C LEU A 18 -3.63 19.97 6.65
N THR A 19 -3.86 20.34 5.39
CA THR A 19 -3.58 19.48 4.23
C THR A 19 -2.10 19.11 4.18
N THR A 20 -1.22 20.08 4.38
CA THR A 20 0.23 19.87 4.43
C THR A 20 0.62 18.90 5.55
N MET A 21 0.06 19.06 6.75
CA MET A 21 0.33 18.16 7.87
C MET A 21 -0.17 16.73 7.60
N LEU A 22 -1.35 16.58 6.99
CA LEU A 22 -1.87 15.28 6.58
C LEU A 22 -0.97 14.60 5.54
N ASP A 23 -0.45 15.36 4.57
CA ASP A 23 0.48 14.85 3.57
C ASP A 23 1.81 14.39 4.17
N ILE A 24 2.35 15.13 5.14
CA ILE A 24 3.57 14.72 5.86
C ILE A 24 3.33 13.41 6.62
N ILE A 25 2.23 13.31 7.38
CA ILE A 25 1.89 12.10 8.13
C ILE A 25 1.73 10.92 7.17
N LYS A 26 1.04 11.12 6.04
CA LYS A 26 0.87 10.10 5.00
C LYS A 26 2.22 9.66 4.43
N SER A 27 3.10 10.61 4.08
CA SER A 27 4.42 10.34 3.52
C SER A 27 5.29 9.52 4.47
N VAL A 28 5.27 9.84 5.77
CA VAL A 28 6.00 9.08 6.80
C VAL A 28 5.43 7.67 6.93
N ASN A 29 4.11 7.53 7.03
CA ASN A 29 3.44 6.23 7.12
C ASN A 29 3.75 5.34 5.90
N ASP A 30 3.71 5.92 4.70
CA ASP A 30 4.00 5.21 3.47
C ASP A 30 5.48 4.78 3.38
N SER A 31 6.40 5.63 3.85
CA SER A 31 7.82 5.30 3.90
C SER A 31 8.11 4.13 4.85
N MET A 32 7.44 4.07 6.00
CA MET A 32 7.56 2.93 6.93
C MET A 32 7.14 1.60 6.27
N HIS A 33 6.08 1.63 5.45
CA HIS A 33 5.63 0.44 4.74
C HIS A 33 6.57 0.08 3.58
N GLN A 34 7.12 1.09 2.90
CA GLN A 34 8.04 0.93 1.78
C GLN A 34 9.35 0.24 2.20
N ILE A 35 9.96 0.65 3.31
CA ILE A 35 11.21 0.04 3.79
C ILE A 35 11.03 -1.42 4.22
N ALA A 36 9.80 -1.85 4.50
CA ALA A 36 9.47 -3.22 4.86
C ALA A 36 9.26 -4.13 3.63
N ILE A 37 9.41 -3.62 2.41
CA ILE A 37 9.37 -4.42 1.18
C ILE A 37 10.65 -5.26 1.06
N THR A 38 10.48 -6.56 0.83
CA THR A 38 11.57 -7.53 0.70
C THR A 38 11.46 -8.30 -0.62
N GLY A 39 12.61 -8.68 -1.20
CA GLY A 39 12.68 -9.53 -2.40
C GLY A 39 12.31 -8.85 -3.72
N PHE A 40 12.29 -7.51 -3.76
CA PHE A 40 12.21 -6.77 -5.02
C PHE A 40 13.63 -6.58 -5.60
N GLU A 41 13.88 -7.09 -6.80
CA GLU A 41 15.19 -7.07 -7.46
C GLU A 41 15.40 -5.79 -8.29
N GLY A 42 15.06 -4.64 -7.71
CA GLY A 42 15.19 -3.33 -8.35
C GLY A 42 15.28 -2.20 -7.33
N ASN A 43 15.49 -0.99 -7.82
CA ASN A 43 15.59 0.17 -6.96
C ASN A 43 14.20 0.83 -6.78
N LEU A 44 13.67 0.84 -5.56
CA LEU A 44 12.38 1.46 -5.25
C LEU A 44 12.34 2.97 -5.59
N SER A 45 13.49 3.67 -5.46
CA SER A 45 13.56 5.10 -5.77
C SER A 45 13.36 5.41 -7.27
N GLU A 46 13.62 4.44 -8.15
CA GLU A 46 13.44 4.62 -9.60
C GLU A 46 11.98 4.52 -10.03
N LEU A 47 11.10 3.95 -9.17
CA LEU A 47 9.67 3.77 -9.43
C LEU A 47 8.88 5.09 -9.38
N GLY A 48 9.46 6.15 -8.82
CA GLY A 48 8.83 7.46 -8.63
C GLY A 48 8.19 7.62 -7.24
N LYS A 49 7.30 8.60 -7.09
CA LYS A 49 6.59 8.86 -5.84
C LYS A 49 5.65 7.70 -5.53
N LEU A 50 5.64 7.24 -4.27
CA LEU A 50 4.61 6.34 -3.77
C LEU A 50 3.32 7.14 -3.57
N LEU A 51 2.30 6.84 -4.38
CA LEU A 51 1.02 7.53 -4.37
C LEU A 51 0.09 6.93 -3.31
N MET A 52 0.01 5.60 -3.27
CA MET A 52 -0.87 4.86 -2.37
C MET A 52 -0.29 3.51 -1.99
N GLN A 53 -0.64 3.03 -0.80
CA GLN A 53 -0.48 1.64 -0.42
C GLN A 53 -1.71 1.14 0.34
N GLY A 54 -1.90 -0.17 0.36
CA GLY A 54 -2.96 -0.78 1.16
C GLY A 54 -3.09 -2.28 0.94
N SER A 55 -3.83 -2.96 1.83
CA SER A 55 -4.12 -4.39 1.72
C SER A 55 -5.44 -4.64 1.00
N PHE A 56 -5.44 -5.53 0.02
CA PHE A 56 -6.57 -5.84 -0.84
C PHE A 56 -6.74 -7.35 -1.03
N ASN A 57 -7.99 -7.76 -1.25
CA ASN A 57 -8.32 -9.05 -1.86
C ASN A 57 -8.15 -8.94 -3.37
N VAL A 58 -7.23 -9.71 -3.94
CA VAL A 58 -6.92 -9.69 -5.39
C VAL A 58 -7.38 -10.99 -6.02
N TRP A 59 -8.28 -10.87 -7.00
CA TRP A 59 -8.68 -11.97 -7.89
C TRP A 59 -7.89 -11.86 -9.20
N THR A 60 -7.51 -13.00 -9.75
CA THR A 60 -6.86 -13.07 -11.07
C THR A 60 -7.77 -13.86 -12.00
N ASP A 61 -8.23 -13.24 -13.08
CA ASP A 61 -8.90 -13.96 -14.15
C ASP A 61 -7.82 -14.44 -15.12
N HIS A 62 -7.31 -15.65 -14.90
CA HIS A 62 -6.47 -16.31 -15.89
C HIS A 62 -7.38 -16.70 -17.06
N LYS A 63 -7.26 -16.00 -18.21
CA LYS A 63 -7.97 -16.32 -19.46
C LYS A 63 -7.98 -17.84 -19.66
N ARG A 64 -9.19 -18.40 -19.56
CA ARG A 64 -9.58 -19.81 -19.55
C ARG A 64 -8.65 -20.74 -20.36
N GLY A 65 -7.74 -21.41 -19.67
CA GLY A 65 -7.20 -22.70 -20.12
C GLY A 65 -8.21 -23.80 -19.81
N HIS A 66 -8.53 -24.65 -20.79
CA HIS A 66 -9.51 -25.74 -20.71
C HIS A 66 -9.29 -26.71 -19.53
N SER A 67 -9.84 -26.42 -18.35
CA SER A 67 -9.94 -27.40 -17.26
C SER A 67 -10.98 -26.98 -16.24
N LYS A 68 -12.24 -27.40 -16.44
CA LYS A 68 -13.39 -27.07 -15.59
C LYS A 68 -13.43 -27.80 -14.24
N VAL A 69 -12.37 -28.53 -13.85
CA VAL A 69 -12.42 -29.47 -12.70
C VAL A 69 -11.46 -29.11 -11.57
N LYS A 70 -10.71 -28.00 -11.66
CA LYS A 70 -9.79 -27.55 -10.57
C LYS A 70 -10.20 -26.25 -9.86
N ASP A 71 -11.39 -25.71 -10.15
CA ASP A 71 -11.69 -24.29 -9.89
C ASP A 71 -12.22 -23.89 -8.51
N LEU A 72 -12.54 -24.81 -7.59
CA LEU A 72 -13.06 -24.39 -6.28
C LEU A 72 -12.02 -23.64 -5.43
N ALA A 73 -10.73 -23.96 -5.54
CA ALA A 73 -9.65 -23.25 -4.86
C ALA A 73 -9.21 -21.94 -5.55
N ARG A 74 -9.60 -21.71 -6.81
CA ARG A 74 -9.21 -20.53 -7.62
C ARG A 74 -10.12 -19.31 -7.43
N PHE A 75 -11.28 -19.47 -6.80
CA PHE A 75 -12.16 -18.34 -6.44
C PHE A 75 -11.80 -17.64 -5.13
N LYS A 76 -10.86 -18.20 -4.35
CA LYS A 76 -10.39 -17.55 -3.12
C LYS A 76 -9.49 -16.37 -3.49
N PRO A 77 -9.83 -15.13 -3.11
CA PRO A 77 -8.96 -13.99 -3.36
C PRO A 77 -7.62 -14.19 -2.67
N MET A 78 -6.58 -13.69 -3.33
CA MET A 78 -5.26 -13.60 -2.73
C MET A 78 -5.18 -12.31 -1.91
N GLN A 79 -4.76 -12.40 -0.66
CA GLN A 79 -4.39 -11.21 0.11
C GLN A 79 -3.07 -10.63 -0.42
N ARG A 80 -3.10 -9.38 -0.86
CA ARG A 80 -1.94 -8.62 -1.34
C ARG A 80 -1.93 -7.23 -0.75
N HIS A 81 -0.74 -6.80 -0.36
CA HIS A 81 -0.48 -5.39 -0.07
C HIS A 81 0.07 -4.75 -1.35
N LEU A 82 -0.62 -3.72 -1.84
CA LEU A 82 -0.25 -3.04 -3.08
C LEU A 82 0.53 -1.78 -2.75
N PHE A 83 1.54 -1.48 -3.55
CA PHE A 83 2.26 -0.21 -3.53
C PHE A 83 2.15 0.41 -4.93
N LEU A 84 1.44 1.52 -5.05
CA LEU A 84 1.23 2.23 -6.30
C LEU A 84 2.23 3.39 -6.41
N TYR A 85 3.20 3.24 -7.30
CA TYR A 85 4.16 4.28 -7.67
C TYR A 85 3.76 4.94 -8.99
N ASP A 86 4.35 6.10 -9.29
CA ASP A 86 4.16 6.81 -10.56
C ASP A 86 4.38 5.93 -11.80
N LYS A 87 5.35 5.00 -11.74
CA LYS A 87 5.77 4.20 -12.90
C LYS A 87 5.45 2.71 -12.80
N MET A 88 4.93 2.25 -11.66
CA MET A 88 4.80 0.81 -11.38
C MET A 88 3.85 0.55 -10.20
N MET A 89 3.12 -0.55 -10.26
CA MET A 89 2.36 -1.09 -9.14
C MET A 89 3.03 -2.39 -8.65
N LEU A 90 3.41 -2.44 -7.37
CA LEU A 90 3.96 -3.65 -6.75
C LEU A 90 2.88 -4.41 -6.00
N PHE A 91 2.88 -5.73 -6.16
CA PHE A 91 2.04 -6.67 -5.43
C PHE A 91 2.92 -7.42 -4.44
N CYS A 92 2.70 -7.20 -3.15
CA CYS A 92 3.43 -7.85 -2.07
C CYS A 92 2.51 -8.76 -1.25
N LYS A 93 3.07 -9.81 -0.65
CA LYS A 93 2.39 -10.61 0.38
C LYS A 93 2.83 -10.09 1.75
N LYS A 94 1.88 -9.56 2.53
CA LYS A 94 2.12 -9.21 3.94
C LYS A 94 2.48 -10.48 4.72
N ARG A 95 3.58 -10.44 5.45
CA ARG A 95 3.95 -11.40 6.48
C ARG A 95 3.87 -10.70 7.82
N GLU A 96 3.39 -11.41 8.82
CA GLU A 96 3.44 -11.00 10.20
C GLU A 96 4.51 -11.87 10.83
N GLU A 97 5.63 -11.27 11.27
CA GLU A 97 6.64 -12.03 11.99
C GLU A 97 6.11 -12.35 13.39
N THR A 98 6.06 -13.64 13.71
CA THR A 98 5.71 -14.16 15.02
C THR A 98 6.97 -14.21 15.89
N THR A 99 7.44 -13.05 16.33
CA THR A 99 8.38 -12.96 17.45
C THR A 99 7.60 -12.70 18.72
N ASP A 100 7.95 -13.39 19.81
CA ASP A 100 7.31 -13.33 21.14
C ASP A 100 7.58 -11.99 21.88
N GLY A 101 7.46 -10.87 21.18
CA GLY A 101 7.74 -9.52 21.68
C GLY A 101 6.71 -8.51 21.17
N HIS A 102 6.58 -7.41 21.90
CA HIS A 102 5.53 -6.41 21.74
C HIS A 102 5.60 -5.58 20.43
N ASP A 103 6.59 -5.79 19.57
CA ASP A 103 6.83 -5.06 18.31
C ASP A 103 6.68 -5.95 17.07
N LYS A 104 5.45 -6.09 16.58
CA LYS A 104 5.14 -6.80 15.34
C LYS A 104 5.23 -5.83 14.15
N THR A 105 6.43 -5.64 13.61
CA THR A 105 6.57 -4.87 12.36
C THR A 105 6.17 -5.74 11.17
N PRO A 106 5.20 -5.34 10.33
CA PRO A 106 4.82 -6.12 9.16
C PRO A 106 5.94 -6.11 8.11
N SER A 107 6.16 -7.22 7.42
CA SER A 107 7.06 -7.30 6.26
C SER A 107 6.29 -7.63 4.98
N TYR A 108 6.75 -7.12 3.84
CA TYR A 108 6.05 -7.21 2.56
C TYR A 108 6.91 -7.92 1.53
N SER A 109 6.71 -9.22 1.33
CA SER A 109 7.47 -9.95 0.30
C SER A 109 6.90 -9.68 -1.08
N PHE A 110 7.73 -9.15 -1.99
CA PHE A 110 7.40 -8.96 -3.40
C PHE A 110 6.89 -10.25 -4.06
N LYS A 111 5.92 -10.12 -4.96
CA LYS A 111 5.33 -11.22 -5.72
C LYS A 111 5.18 -10.92 -7.20
N HIS A 112 4.76 -9.72 -7.55
CA HIS A 112 4.50 -9.34 -8.93
C HIS A 112 4.52 -7.82 -9.07
N SER A 113 4.73 -7.31 -10.29
CA SER A 113 4.60 -5.90 -10.61
C SER A 113 3.85 -5.70 -11.92
N LEU A 114 3.09 -4.62 -12.00
CA LEU A 114 2.45 -4.15 -13.23
C LEU A 114 3.00 -2.77 -13.57
N LYS A 115 3.39 -2.58 -14.82
CA LYS A 115 3.86 -1.30 -15.36
C LYS A 115 2.70 -0.57 -16.05
#